data_AF-A0A447U4Y3-F1
#
_entry.id   AF-A0A447U4Y3-F1
#
_cell.length_a   1.000
_cell.length_b   1.000
_cell.length_c   1.000
_cell.angle_alpha   90.00
_cell.angle_beta   90.00
_cell.angle_gamma   90.00
#
_symmetry.space_group_name_H-M   'P 1'
#
loop_
_entity.id
_entity.type
_entity.pdbx_description
1 polymer ?
#
loop_
_entity_poly.entity_id
_entity_poly.type
_entity_poly.pdbx_seq_one_letter_code
_entity_poly.pdbx_strand_id
1 'polypeptide(L)'
;MLDLGANVDCDSTMLVQFAVMGAVLAEEVVGIKNPRVALLNIGEEETKGLDSIREASLMLKTVPTINYIGYLEANELLTGKTDVLVCDGFTGNVTLKTMEGVVRMFLSLLKSQGEGKKRSWWLLLLKRWLQKSLTRRFSHLNPDQYNGACLLGLRGTVIKKSWCGQSASICSRD
;
A
#
# COMPACT_ATOMS: atom_id res chain seq x y z
N MET A 1 1.07 -0.01 3.12
CA MET A 1 0.66 -1.28 3.74
C MET A 1 1.89 -1.99 4.25
N LEU A 2 1.86 -2.47 5.49
CA LEU A 2 2.95 -3.21 6.13
C LEU A 2 2.49 -4.63 6.45
N ASP A 3 3.46 -5.54 6.32
CA ASP A 3 3.31 -6.99 6.14
C ASP A 3 2.48 -7.39 4.91
N LEU A 4 3.20 -7.78 3.85
CA LEU A 4 2.64 -8.27 2.59
C LEU A 4 2.91 -9.78 2.42
N GLY A 5 2.92 -10.51 3.53
CA GLY A 5 3.12 -11.95 3.58
C GLY A 5 4.52 -12.39 4.03
N ALA A 6 5.17 -11.60 4.90
CA ALA A 6 6.35 -12.04 5.64
C ALA A 6 5.95 -12.94 6.82
N ASN A 7 4.83 -12.64 7.47
CA ASN A 7 4.26 -13.45 8.54
C ASN A 7 2.83 -13.90 8.18
N VAL A 8 2.52 -15.18 8.44
CA VAL A 8 1.17 -15.73 8.21
C VAL A 8 0.25 -15.42 9.38
N ASP A 9 0.78 -15.50 10.60
CA ASP A 9 0.11 -15.09 11.84
C ASP A 9 0.90 -13.95 12.49
N CYS A 10 0.20 -12.89 12.87
CA CYS A 10 0.74 -11.74 13.59
C CYS A 10 0.02 -11.58 14.92
N ASP A 11 0.80 -11.51 16.01
CA ASP A 11 0.25 -11.14 17.31
C ASP A 11 0.07 -9.60 17.42
N SER A 12 -0.59 -9.17 18.49
CA SER A 12 -0.86 -7.75 18.73
C SER A 12 0.42 -6.93 18.90
N THR A 13 1.49 -7.53 19.42
CA THR A 13 2.79 -6.85 19.62
C THR A 13 3.49 -6.60 18.28
N MET A 14 3.46 -7.57 17.36
CA MET A 14 4.01 -7.44 16.02
C MET A 14 3.31 -6.34 15.23
N LEU A 15 1.98 -6.25 15.30
CA LEU A 15 1.24 -5.17 14.65
C LEU A 15 1.65 -3.79 15.17
N VAL A 16 1.88 -3.64 16.48
CA VAL A 16 2.39 -2.40 17.08
C VAL A 16 3.79 -2.08 16.55
N GLN A 17 4.69 -3.07 16.48
CA GLN A 17 6.03 -2.88 15.94
C GLN A 17 5.98 -2.44 14.48
N PHE A 18 5.15 -3.07 13.65
CA PHE A 18 4.96 -2.68 12.26
C PHE A 18 4.45 -1.25 12.13
N ALA A 19 3.47 -0.84 12.94
CA ALA A 19 2.99 0.54 12.98
C ALA A 19 4.14 1.54 13.28
N VAL A 20 4.98 1.25 14.27
CA VAL A 20 6.12 2.10 14.63
C VAL A 20 7.14 2.18 13.51
N MET A 21 7.55 1.04 12.96
CA MET A 21 8.53 0.98 11.87
C MET A 21 7.99 1.64 10.61
N GLY A 22 6.69 1.52 10.37
CA GLY A 22 5.96 2.17 9.31
C GLY A 22 5.97 3.68 9.38
N ALA A 23 5.66 4.20 10.56
CA ALA A 23 5.68 5.64 10.81
C ALA A 23 7.09 6.20 10.56
N VAL A 24 8.12 5.57 11.11
CA VAL A 24 9.51 6.00 10.90
C VAL A 24 9.90 5.92 9.42
N LEU A 25 9.53 4.85 8.71
CA LEU A 25 9.82 4.75 7.27
C LEU A 25 9.11 5.86 6.47
N ALA A 26 7.84 6.14 6.78
CA ALA A 26 7.08 7.18 6.09
C ALA A 26 7.63 8.58 6.36
N GLU A 27 8.11 8.83 7.58
CA GLU A 27 8.72 10.10 7.96
C GLU A 27 10.10 10.27 7.30
N GLU A 28 11.01 9.31 7.48
CA GLU A 28 12.41 9.46 7.07
C GLU A 28 12.66 9.21 5.59
N VAL A 29 11.95 8.24 4.98
CA VAL A 29 12.21 7.85 3.58
C VAL A 29 11.23 8.51 2.62
N VAL A 30 9.96 8.62 3.00
CA VAL A 30 8.93 9.25 2.15
C VAL A 30 8.83 10.75 2.40
N GLY A 31 9.32 11.25 3.55
CA GLY A 31 9.29 12.67 3.90
C GLY A 31 7.92 13.14 4.42
N ILE A 32 7.06 12.23 4.86
CA ILE A 32 5.73 12.57 5.40
C ILE A 32 5.86 12.92 6.87
N LYS A 33 5.80 14.22 7.19
CA LYS A 33 5.81 14.67 8.59
C LYS A 33 4.57 14.16 9.33
N ASN A 34 4.77 13.56 10.50
CA ASN A 34 3.69 13.04 11.36
C ASN A 34 2.70 12.10 10.64
N PRO A 35 3.19 10.99 10.05
CA PRO A 35 2.40 10.13 9.16
C PRO A 35 1.23 9.47 9.89
N ARG A 36 0.04 9.51 9.29
CA ARG A 36 -1.17 8.91 9.86
C ARG A 36 -1.10 7.40 9.76
N VAL A 37 -1.10 6.73 10.91
CA VAL A 37 -1.04 5.28 11.03
C VAL A 37 -2.42 4.72 11.35
N ALA A 38 -2.86 3.71 10.61
CA ALA A 38 -4.13 3.02 10.84
C ALA A 38 -3.96 1.50 10.85
N LEU A 39 -4.82 0.81 11.61
CA LEU A 39 -4.95 -0.64 11.56
C LEU A 39 -6.07 -1.01 10.59
N LEU A 40 -5.81 -1.95 9.66
CA LEU A 40 -6.83 -2.48 8.78
C LEU A 40 -7.81 -3.32 9.61
N ASN A 41 -9.11 -3.06 9.47
CA ASN A 41 -10.14 -3.80 10.18
C ASN A 41 -11.37 -4.02 9.29
N ILE A 42 -12.26 -4.91 9.74
CA ILE A 42 -13.55 -5.18 9.09
C ILE A 42 -14.61 -4.11 9.37
N GLY A 43 -14.29 -3.12 10.22
CA GLY A 43 -15.15 -2.00 10.56
C GLY A 43 -14.40 -0.92 11.35
N GLU A 44 -14.93 0.30 11.36
CA GLU A 44 -14.38 1.41 12.16
C GLU A 44 -14.68 1.29 13.68
N GLU A 45 -15.63 0.43 14.05
CA GLU A 45 -16.09 0.25 15.43
C GLU A 45 -15.09 -0.54 16.29
N GLU A 46 -14.91 -0.15 17.56
CA GLU A 46 -13.91 -0.78 18.45
C GLU A 46 -14.21 -2.23 18.83
N THR A 47 -15.45 -2.67 18.70
CA THR A 47 -15.88 -4.04 19.00
C THR A 47 -15.64 -5.02 17.86
N LYS A 48 -15.39 -4.52 16.65
CA LYS A 48 -15.20 -5.34 15.44
C LYS A 48 -13.74 -5.71 15.25
N GLY A 49 -13.52 -6.86 14.62
CA GLY A 49 -12.18 -7.36 14.27
C GLY A 49 -11.67 -8.45 15.19
N LEU A 50 -10.46 -8.90 14.88
CA LEU A 50 -9.74 -9.92 15.66
C LEU A 50 -9.25 -9.34 16.98
N ASP A 51 -9.15 -10.18 18.02
CA ASP A 51 -8.64 -9.76 19.33
C ASP A 51 -7.23 -9.15 19.23
N SER A 52 -6.37 -9.71 18.37
CA SER A 52 -5.02 -9.19 18.12
C SER A 52 -5.01 -7.75 17.58
N ILE A 53 -5.95 -7.40 16.70
CA ILE A 53 -6.10 -6.06 16.13
C ILE A 53 -6.60 -5.09 17.22
N ARG A 54 -7.55 -5.52 18.04
CA ARG A 54 -8.08 -4.70 19.13
C ARG A 54 -7.03 -4.43 20.21
N GLU A 55 -6.29 -5.44 20.61
CA GLU A 55 -5.18 -5.29 21.55
C GLU A 55 -4.08 -4.39 20.99
N ALA A 56 -3.72 -4.54 19.71
CA ALA A 56 -2.78 -3.65 19.05
C ALA A 56 -3.26 -2.20 19.05
N SER A 57 -4.55 -1.97 18.79
CA SER A 57 -5.16 -0.63 18.86
C SER A 57 -5.06 -0.01 20.25
N LEU A 58 -5.35 -0.79 21.30
CA LEU A 58 -5.21 -0.33 22.69
C LEU A 58 -3.76 0.05 23.01
N MET A 59 -2.80 -0.77 22.58
CA MET A 59 -1.37 -0.47 22.76
C MET A 59 -0.94 0.77 21.96
N LEU A 60 -1.33 0.90 20.70
CA LEU A 60 -0.96 2.04 19.85
C LEU A 60 -1.49 3.38 20.37
N LYS A 61 -2.69 3.40 20.97
CA LYS A 61 -3.23 4.61 21.63
C LYS A 61 -2.35 5.12 22.77
N THR A 62 -1.52 4.27 23.37
CA THR A 62 -0.60 4.64 24.46
C THR A 62 0.76 5.11 23.98
N VAL A 63 1.06 5.04 22.68
CA VAL A 63 2.36 5.42 22.11
C VAL A 63 2.28 6.86 21.60
N PRO A 64 2.84 7.87 22.31
CA PRO A 64 2.65 9.28 21.99
C PRO A 64 3.40 9.73 20.72
N THR A 65 4.38 8.94 20.26
CA THR A 65 5.20 9.23 19.08
C THR A 65 4.53 8.80 17.77
N ILE A 66 3.39 8.14 17.84
CA ILE A 66 2.66 7.63 16.67
C ILE A 66 1.39 8.45 16.49
N ASN A 67 1.18 8.99 15.28
CA ASN A 67 -0.09 9.58 14.88
C ASN A 67 -1.09 8.48 14.50
N TYR A 68 -1.58 7.75 15.52
CA TYR A 68 -2.54 6.68 15.33
C TYR A 68 -3.95 7.23 15.15
N ILE A 69 -4.54 6.99 13.97
CA ILE A 69 -5.87 7.51 13.60
C ILE A 69 -7.00 6.49 13.79
N GLY A 70 -6.69 5.29 14.31
CA GLY A 70 -7.67 4.24 14.56
C GLY A 70 -7.74 3.19 13.45
N TYR A 71 -8.93 2.63 13.26
CA TYR A 71 -9.18 1.61 12.25
C TYR A 71 -9.48 2.22 10.89
N LEU A 72 -9.18 1.45 9.85
CA LEU A 72 -9.57 1.76 8.48
C LEU A 72 -10.12 0.50 7.81
N GLU A 73 -11.19 0.65 7.04
CA GLU A 73 -11.77 -0.42 6.24
C GLU A 73 -11.06 -0.58 4.87
N ALA A 74 -11.19 -1.77 4.28
CA ALA A 74 -10.54 -2.11 3.01
C ALA A 74 -11.09 -1.32 1.80
N ASN A 75 -12.33 -0.83 1.85
CA ASN A 75 -12.90 0.05 0.83
C ASN A 75 -12.25 1.45 0.83
N GLU A 76 -11.67 1.87 1.95
CA GLU A 76 -11.08 3.20 2.11
C GLU A 76 -9.59 3.26 1.80
N LEU A 77 -8.97 2.13 1.43
CA LEU A 77 -7.54 2.00 1.13
C LEU A 77 -7.03 3.05 0.13
N LEU A 78 -7.86 3.42 -0.84
CA LEU A 78 -7.50 4.32 -1.94
C LEU A 78 -7.98 5.77 -1.73
N THR A 79 -8.53 6.09 -0.56
CA THR A 79 -9.10 7.43 -0.27
C THR A 79 -8.06 8.45 0.19
N GLY A 80 -6.85 8.01 0.55
CA GLY A 80 -5.81 8.88 1.10
C GLY A 80 -6.03 9.29 2.56
N LYS A 81 -6.91 8.57 3.29
CA LYS A 81 -7.16 8.78 4.72
C LYS A 81 -5.99 8.35 5.63
N THR A 82 -5.13 7.45 5.17
CA THR A 82 -3.97 6.94 5.91
C THR A 82 -2.70 7.04 5.07
N ASP A 83 -1.57 7.21 5.75
CA ASP A 83 -0.23 7.19 5.12
C ASP A 83 0.43 5.82 5.36
N VAL A 84 0.17 5.23 6.54
CA VAL A 84 0.67 3.91 6.94
C VAL A 84 -0.48 3.04 7.39
N LEU A 85 -0.79 2.03 6.58
CA LEU A 85 -1.75 0.99 6.96
C LEU A 85 -1.04 -0.28 7.40
N VAL A 86 -1.44 -0.81 8.56
CA VAL A 86 -0.91 -2.05 9.13
C VAL A 86 -1.98 -3.13 9.12
N CYS A 87 -1.58 -4.33 8.72
CA CYS A 87 -2.41 -5.52 8.74
C CYS A 87 -1.53 -6.74 8.99
N ASP A 88 -2.14 -7.90 9.24
CA ASP A 88 -1.43 -9.17 9.16
C ASP A 88 -1.01 -9.49 7.72
N GLY A 89 0.03 -10.29 7.54
CA GLY A 89 0.57 -10.61 6.21
C GLY A 89 -0.37 -11.42 5.33
N PHE A 90 -1.30 -12.21 5.89
CA PHE A 90 -2.31 -12.91 5.10
C PHE A 90 -3.28 -11.91 4.47
N THR A 91 -3.92 -11.06 5.28
CA THR A 91 -4.83 -10.01 4.82
C THR A 91 -4.10 -9.07 3.87
N GLY A 92 -2.89 -8.64 4.22
CA GLY A 92 -2.10 -7.73 3.39
C GLY A 92 -1.80 -8.27 2.00
N ASN A 93 -1.42 -9.55 1.91
CA ASN A 93 -1.15 -10.19 0.63
C ASN A 93 -2.43 -10.40 -0.20
N VAL A 94 -3.53 -10.82 0.43
CA VAL A 94 -4.83 -10.95 -0.23
C VAL A 94 -5.30 -9.60 -0.78
N THR A 95 -5.20 -8.54 0.01
CA THR A 95 -5.55 -7.17 -0.41
C THR A 95 -4.69 -6.73 -1.59
N LEU A 96 -3.36 -6.88 -1.51
CA LEU A 96 -2.45 -6.47 -2.59
C LEU A 96 -2.74 -7.23 -3.90
N LYS A 97 -2.94 -8.55 -3.82
CA LYS A 97 -3.25 -9.39 -4.99
C LYS A 97 -4.61 -9.07 -5.58
N THR A 98 -5.59 -8.74 -4.74
CA THR A 98 -6.91 -8.30 -5.18
C THR A 98 -6.79 -6.98 -5.95
N MET A 99 -6.05 -6.00 -5.42
CA MET A 99 -5.79 -4.74 -6.10
C MET A 99 -5.08 -4.93 -7.45
N GLU A 100 -4.07 -5.81 -7.50
CA GLU A 100 -3.37 -6.17 -8.74
C GLU A 100 -4.35 -6.78 -9.77
N GLY A 101 -5.23 -7.69 -9.32
CA GLY A 101 -6.26 -8.32 -10.15
C GLY A 101 -7.27 -7.32 -10.71
N VAL A 102 -7.77 -6.39 -9.89
CA VAL A 102 -8.70 -5.33 -10.31
C VAL A 102 -8.06 -4.42 -11.34
N VAL A 103 -6.81 -4.01 -11.15
CA VAL A 103 -6.07 -3.20 -12.14
C VAL A 103 -5.91 -3.96 -13.46
N ARG A 104 -5.54 -5.24 -13.42
CA ARG A 104 -5.42 -6.08 -14.63
C ARG A 104 -6.77 -6.21 -15.36
N MET A 105 -7.87 -6.40 -14.64
CA MET A 105 -9.23 -6.47 -15.20
C MET A 105 -9.63 -5.15 -15.87
N PHE A 106 -9.36 -4.01 -15.23
CA PHE A 106 -9.67 -2.69 -15.81
C PHE A 106 -8.87 -2.45 -17.09
N LEU A 107 -7.58 -2.79 -17.09
CA LEU A 107 -6.72 -2.71 -18.27
C LEU A 107 -7.18 -3.65 -19.40
N SER A 108 -7.69 -4.84 -19.09
CA SER A 108 -8.22 -5.75 -20.12
C SER A 108 -9.51 -5.23 -20.73
N LEU A 109 -10.41 -4.62 -19.93
CA LEU A 109 -11.64 -4.00 -20.43
C LEU A 109 -11.35 -2.79 -21.33
N LEU A 110 -10.34 -1.97 -21.00
CA LEU A 110 -9.92 -0.86 -21.86
C LEU A 110 -9.31 -1.34 -23.18
N LYS A 111 -8.59 -2.47 -23.17
CA LYS A 111 -8.03 -3.07 -24.40
C LYS A 111 -9.12 -3.67 -25.29
N SER A 112 -10.09 -4.39 -24.72
CA SER A 112 -11.15 -5.05 -25.49
C SER A 112 -12.09 -4.08 -26.20
N GLN A 113 -12.32 -2.88 -25.65
CA GLN A 113 -13.07 -1.82 -26.33
C GLN A 113 -12.31 -1.17 -27.51
N GLY A 114 -10.99 -1.37 -27.61
CA GLY A 114 -10.13 -0.77 -28.64
C GLY A 114 -10.03 -1.57 -29.94
N GLU A 115 -10.50 -2.82 -29.98
CA GLU A 115 -10.29 -3.71 -31.12
C GLU A 115 -11.46 -3.71 -32.14
N GLY A 116 -12.58 -3.05 -31.83
CA GLY A 116 -13.82 -3.14 -32.62
C GLY A 116 -14.29 -1.90 -33.38
N LYS A 117 -13.62 -0.74 -33.31
CA LYS A 117 -14.16 0.51 -33.93
C LYS A 117 -13.09 1.30 -34.67
N LYS A 118 -13.36 1.59 -35.96
CA LYS A 118 -12.59 2.50 -36.83
C LYS A 118 -12.03 3.65 -36.01
N ARG A 119 -10.71 3.65 -35.82
CA ARG A 119 -9.97 4.54 -34.93
C ARG A 119 -10.16 5.98 -35.39
N SER A 120 -11.14 6.65 -34.82
CA SER A 120 -11.49 8.01 -35.21
C SER A 120 -10.33 8.93 -34.84
N TRP A 121 -9.80 9.66 -35.82
CA TRP A 121 -8.62 10.53 -35.70
C TRP A 121 -8.71 11.53 -34.53
N TRP A 122 -9.92 11.92 -34.12
CA TRP A 122 -10.17 12.79 -32.96
C TRP A 122 -9.91 12.10 -31.61
N LEU A 123 -10.11 10.77 -31.50
CA LEU A 123 -9.76 10.01 -30.29
C LEU A 123 -8.25 9.93 -30.09
N LEU A 124 -7.46 9.93 -31.17
CA LEU A 124 -6.00 10.01 -31.10
C LEU A 124 -5.52 11.37 -30.60
N LEU A 125 -6.15 12.46 -31.05
CA LEU A 125 -5.88 13.81 -30.56
C LEU A 125 -6.28 13.97 -29.09
N LEU A 126 -7.46 13.47 -28.71
CA LEU A 126 -7.91 13.49 -27.33
C LEU A 126 -6.99 12.65 -26.44
N LYS A 127 -6.59 11.46 -26.88
CA LYS A 127 -5.61 10.62 -26.17
C LYS A 127 -4.27 11.33 -26.01
N ARG A 128 -3.79 12.06 -27.03
CA ARG A 128 -2.51 12.78 -26.97
C ARG A 128 -2.56 13.99 -26.05
N TRP A 129 -3.69 14.71 -26.02
CA TRP A 129 -3.93 15.79 -25.07
C TRP A 129 -4.07 15.27 -23.64
N LEU A 130 -4.86 14.19 -23.46
CA LEU A 130 -5.04 13.54 -22.16
C LEU A 130 -3.71 12.98 -21.65
N GLN A 131 -2.93 12.28 -22.49
CA GLN A 131 -1.58 11.83 -22.12
C GLN A 131 -0.70 12.99 -21.68
N LYS A 132 -0.70 14.12 -22.39
CA LYS A 132 0.15 15.28 -22.02
C LYS A 132 -0.30 15.92 -20.70
N SER A 133 -1.61 15.96 -20.44
CA SER A 133 -2.19 16.48 -19.19
C SER A 133 -1.97 15.51 -18.02
N LEU A 134 -2.12 14.21 -18.28
CA LEU A 134 -1.91 13.14 -17.32
C LEU A 134 -0.43 13.01 -16.97
N THR A 135 0.50 13.03 -17.94
CA THR A 135 1.95 13.03 -17.66
C THR A 135 2.41 14.26 -16.89
N ARG A 136 1.74 15.42 -17.06
CA ARG A 136 2.03 16.60 -16.25
C ARG A 136 1.54 16.42 -14.80
N ARG A 137 0.35 15.86 -14.60
CA ARG A 137 -0.22 15.61 -13.27
C ARG A 137 0.36 14.38 -12.55
N PHE A 138 0.85 13.38 -13.29
CA PHE A 138 1.37 12.11 -12.79
C PHE A 138 2.90 11.99 -12.89
N SER A 139 3.63 13.06 -13.23
CA SER A 139 5.11 13.04 -13.24
C SER A 139 5.74 12.70 -11.89
N HIS A 140 4.99 12.83 -10.79
CA HIS A 140 5.39 12.43 -9.43
C HIS A 140 4.93 11.02 -9.02
N LEU A 141 4.10 10.37 -9.85
CA LEU A 141 3.59 9.03 -9.62
C LEU A 141 4.32 8.09 -10.58
N ASN A 142 5.55 7.73 -10.21
CA ASN A 142 6.26 6.60 -10.81
C ASN A 142 5.76 5.32 -10.11
N PRO A 143 4.82 4.55 -10.70
CA PRO A 143 4.37 3.28 -10.12
C PRO A 143 5.51 2.25 -10.00
N ASP A 144 6.57 2.39 -10.80
CA ASP A 144 7.75 1.50 -10.75
C ASP A 144 8.60 1.66 -9.47
N GLN A 145 8.46 2.78 -8.75
CA GLN A 145 9.21 3.00 -7.50
C GLN A 145 8.55 2.38 -6.27
N TYR A 146 7.25 2.08 -6.32
CA TYR A 146 6.47 1.55 -5.17
C TYR A 146 6.25 0.03 -5.22
N ASN A 147 6.80 -0.67 -6.21
CA ASN A 147 6.66 -2.12 -6.41
C ASN A 147 7.66 -2.99 -5.60
N GLY A 148 8.21 -2.45 -4.51
CA GLY A 148 9.05 -3.17 -3.58
C GLY A 148 8.36 -3.36 -2.23
N ALA A 149 8.12 -4.60 -1.81
CA ALA A 149 7.82 -4.87 -0.42
C ALA A 149 9.12 -4.67 0.39
N CYS A 150 9.17 -3.62 1.19
CA CYS A 150 10.31 -3.37 2.08
C CYS A 150 10.21 -4.30 3.29
N LEU A 151 11.17 -5.22 3.44
CA LEU A 151 11.34 -6.04 4.63
C LEU A 151 11.99 -5.17 5.71
N LEU A 152 11.15 -4.64 6.57
CA LEU A 152 11.53 -3.87 7.74
C LEU A 152 11.84 -4.83 8.89
N GLY A 153 12.89 -4.56 9.68
CA GLY A 153 13.22 -5.32 10.91
C GLY A 153 14.45 -6.22 10.84
N LEU A 154 15.13 -6.24 9.68
CA LEU A 154 16.46 -6.83 9.55
C LEU A 154 17.53 -5.77 9.84
N ARG A 155 18.76 -6.17 10.17
CA ARG A 155 19.93 -5.27 10.37
C ARG A 155 20.30 -4.43 9.12
N GLY A 156 19.55 -4.56 8.03
CA GLY A 156 19.63 -3.73 6.83
C GLY A 156 18.29 -3.73 6.08
N THR A 157 18.07 -2.76 5.19
CA THR A 157 16.84 -2.64 4.39
C THR A 157 16.87 -3.65 3.23
N VAL A 158 15.99 -4.66 3.25
CA VAL A 158 15.86 -5.61 2.13
C VAL A 158 14.59 -5.30 1.37
N ILE A 159 14.70 -5.02 0.06
CA ILE A 159 13.53 -4.72 -0.78
C ILE A 159 13.21 -5.95 -1.63
N LYS A 160 12.07 -6.60 -1.35
CA LYS A 160 11.52 -7.65 -2.20
C LYS A 160 10.74 -7.00 -3.34
N LYS A 161 11.35 -6.92 -4.52
CA LYS A 161 10.65 -6.53 -5.76
C LYS A 161 9.88 -7.74 -6.30
N SER A 162 8.55 -7.64 -6.40
CA SER A 162 7.76 -8.62 -7.14
C SER A 162 7.77 -8.24 -8.62
N TRP A 163 8.84 -8.62 -9.31
CA TRP A 163 8.88 -8.64 -10.76
C TRP A 163 8.71 -10.09 -11.23
N CYS A 164 8.01 -10.27 -12.35
CA CYS A 164 7.85 -11.57 -12.99
C CYS A 164 9.23 -12.11 -13.40
N GLY A 165 9.84 -12.94 -12.55
CA GLY A 165 11.16 -13.54 -12.80
C GLY A 165 12.26 -13.02 -11.88
N GLN A 166 12.57 -13.81 -10.85
CA GLN A 166 13.82 -13.94 -10.07
C GLN A 166 14.54 -12.69 -9.48
N SER A 167 14.99 -12.92 -8.23
CA SER A 167 16.07 -12.27 -7.48
C SER A 167 15.68 -11.11 -6.54
N ALA A 168 15.67 -11.42 -5.24
CA ALA A 168 15.72 -10.43 -4.17
C ALA A 168 17.02 -9.61 -4.29
N SER A 169 16.90 -8.28 -4.27
CA SER A 169 18.06 -7.39 -4.27
C SER A 169 18.21 -6.76 -2.89
N ILE A 170 19.36 -7.01 -2.26
CA ILE A 170 19.75 -6.34 -1.01
C ILE A 170 20.27 -4.97 -1.43
N CYS A 171 19.59 -3.90 -0.99
CA CYS A 171 20.08 -2.55 -1.17
C CYS A 171 20.81 -2.15 0.12
N SER A 172 22.10 -2.48 0.19
CA SER A 172 23.00 -1.94 1.22
C SER A 172 23.37 -0.51 0.84
N ARG A 173 23.09 0.46 1.71
CA ARG A 173 23.75 1.76 1.70
C ARG A 173 24.84 1.73 2.76
N ASP A 174 26.06 2.04 2.33
CA ASP A 174 27.15 2.50 3.19
C ASP A 174 26.79 3.84 3.85
#